data_AF-A0A7X9CDX7-F1
#
_entry.id   AF-A0A7X9CDX7-F1
#
_cell.length_a   1.000
_cell.length_b   1.000
_cell.length_c   1.000
_cell.angle_alpha   90.00
_cell.angle_beta   90.00
_cell.angle_gamma   90.00
#
_symmetry.space_group_name_H-M   'P 1'
#
loop_
_entity.id
_entity.type
_entity.pdbx_description
1 polymer ?
#
loop_
_entity_poly.entity_id
_entity_poly.type
_entity_poly.pdbx_seq_one_letter_code
_entity_poly.pdbx_strand_id
1 'polypeptide(L)'
;MFKPKDYAFQIETTVKAVFKCGEYELVSIYDSRFIEQQPFVSMAFVLGNFYNRAGSRHKAEIDEFFHKNSLIMNKSISEIGEENMENIIQDFKNIVSTV
;
A
#
# COMPACT_ATOMS: atom_id res chain seq x y z
N MET A 1 -18.25 -12.33 -1.86
CA MET A 1 -18.60 -11.42 -0.75
C MET A 1 -17.34 -10.72 -0.38
N PHE A 2 -17.34 -9.38 -0.46
CA PHE A 2 -16.19 -8.55 -0.18
C PHE A 2 -15.60 -8.85 1.22
N LYS A 3 -14.29 -9.10 1.27
CA LYS A 3 -13.55 -9.39 2.50
C LYS A 3 -12.36 -8.43 2.65
N PRO A 4 -12.55 -7.27 3.30
CA PRO A 4 -11.50 -6.25 3.49
C PRO A 4 -10.17 -6.80 4.00
N LYS A 5 -10.23 -7.78 4.91
CA LYS A 5 -9.06 -8.45 5.47
C LYS A 5 -8.17 -9.14 4.43
N ASP A 6 -8.74 -9.68 3.35
CA ASP A 6 -7.96 -10.36 2.31
C ASP A 6 -7.11 -9.36 1.51
N TYR A 7 -7.63 -8.15 1.30
CA TYR A 7 -6.89 -7.03 0.69
C TYR A 7 -5.83 -6.49 1.64
N ALA A 8 -6.16 -6.35 2.93
CA ALA A 8 -5.21 -5.93 3.95
C ALA A 8 -4.01 -6.89 4.04
N PHE A 9 -4.27 -8.20 3.97
CA PHE A 9 -3.23 -9.23 3.99
C PHE A 9 -2.28 -9.13 2.78
N GLN A 10 -2.79 -8.79 1.58
CA GLN A 10 -1.93 -8.58 0.42
C GLN A 10 -0.97 -7.40 0.59
N ILE A 11 -1.40 -6.33 1.24
CA ILE A 11 -0.53 -5.18 1.55
C ILE A 11 0.48 -5.59 2.62
N GLU A 12 0.04 -6.27 3.69
CA GLU A 12 0.90 -6.81 4.76
C GLU A 12 2.06 -7.63 4.19
N THR A 13 1.76 -8.59 3.31
CA THR A 13 2.80 -9.44 2.69
C THR A 13 3.82 -8.62 1.89
N THR A 14 3.36 -7.58 1.20
CA THR A 14 4.23 -6.69 0.42
C THR A 14 5.13 -5.84 1.34
N VAL A 15 4.57 -5.25 2.41
CA VAL A 15 5.34 -4.47 3.40
C VAL A 15 6.43 -5.35 4.02
N LYS A 16 6.08 -6.56 4.49
CA LYS A 16 7.04 -7.51 5.06
C LYS A 16 8.15 -7.87 4.09
N ALA A 17 7.81 -8.10 2.81
CA ALA A 17 8.80 -8.43 1.79
C ALA A 17 9.79 -7.29 1.53
N VAL A 18 9.29 -6.04 1.44
CA VAL A 18 10.12 -4.86 1.17
C VAL A 18 11.08 -4.56 2.33
N PHE A 19 10.57 -4.57 3.55
CA PHE A 19 11.36 -4.21 4.73
C PHE A 19 12.10 -5.39 5.35
N LYS A 20 11.86 -6.61 4.89
CA LYS A 20 12.40 -7.85 5.48
C LYS A 20 12.14 -7.95 6.98
N CYS A 21 10.98 -7.46 7.43
CA CYS A 21 10.68 -7.24 8.83
C CYS A 21 9.89 -8.41 9.46
N GLY A 22 10.25 -8.75 10.71
CA GLY A 22 9.61 -9.80 11.51
C GLY A 22 8.44 -9.32 12.38
N GLU A 23 7.99 -10.18 13.31
CA GLU A 23 6.78 -10.00 14.15
C GLU A 23 6.77 -8.81 15.13
N TYR A 24 7.89 -8.09 15.27
CA TYR A 24 8.02 -6.94 16.18
C TYR A 24 8.65 -5.71 15.52
N GLU A 25 8.93 -5.78 14.22
CA GLU A 25 9.62 -4.73 13.47
C GLU A 25 8.62 -3.98 12.60
N LEU A 26 8.56 -2.65 12.71
CA LEU A 26 7.54 -1.81 12.06
C LEU A 26 6.09 -2.01 12.58
N VAL A 27 5.93 -2.78 13.67
CA VAL A 27 4.73 -2.95 14.53
C VAL A 27 3.40 -2.84 13.78
N SER A 28 2.78 -1.67 13.80
CA SER A 28 1.42 -1.46 13.28
C SER A 28 1.39 -1.34 11.75
N ILE A 29 2.49 -0.96 11.11
CA ILE A 29 2.51 -0.61 9.68
C ILE A 29 2.26 -1.85 8.80
N TYR A 30 2.68 -3.05 9.23
CA TYR A 30 2.40 -4.27 8.48
C TYR A 30 1.18 -5.05 9.01
N ASP A 31 0.61 -4.69 10.18
CA ASP A 31 -0.52 -5.43 10.76
C ASP A 31 -1.77 -5.28 9.89
N SER A 32 -2.28 -6.39 9.36
CA SER A 32 -3.51 -6.40 8.55
C SER A 32 -4.71 -5.71 9.20
N ARG A 33 -4.84 -5.72 10.53
CA ARG A 33 -5.93 -5.01 11.22
C ARG A 33 -5.78 -3.48 11.11
N PHE A 34 -4.54 -2.99 11.20
CA PHE A 34 -4.25 -1.57 10.99
C PHE A 34 -4.45 -1.21 9.52
N ILE A 35 -3.91 -2.03 8.62
CA ILE A 35 -4.03 -1.83 7.16
C ILE A 35 -5.49 -1.83 6.72
N GLU A 36 -6.35 -2.67 7.30
CA GLU A 36 -7.78 -2.67 6.96
C GLU A 36 -8.43 -1.30 7.21
N GLN A 37 -7.99 -0.59 8.25
CA GLN A 37 -8.48 0.74 8.63
C GLN A 37 -7.74 1.88 7.91
N GLN A 38 -6.46 1.71 7.61
CA GLN A 38 -5.57 2.75 7.10
C GLN A 38 -4.61 2.21 6.02
N PRO A 39 -5.12 1.68 4.88
CA PRO A 39 -4.32 0.94 3.91
C PRO A 39 -3.22 1.82 3.27
N PHE A 40 -3.55 3.09 3.02
CA PHE A 40 -2.63 4.03 2.38
C PHE A 40 -1.46 4.43 3.26
N VAL A 41 -1.55 4.35 4.59
CA VAL A 41 -0.40 4.63 5.47
C VAL A 41 0.70 3.61 5.21
N SER A 42 0.35 2.33 5.12
CA SER A 42 1.29 1.24 4.87
C SER A 42 1.84 1.26 3.45
N MET A 43 0.99 1.54 2.46
CA MET A 43 1.45 1.72 1.08
C MET A 43 2.39 2.93 0.95
N ALA A 44 2.05 4.07 1.55
CA ALA A 44 2.87 5.27 1.51
C ALA A 44 4.23 5.05 2.17
N PHE A 45 4.27 4.26 3.26
CA PHE A 45 5.52 3.89 3.90
C PHE A 45 6.45 3.09 2.98
N VAL A 46 5.89 2.12 2.24
CA VAL A 46 6.63 1.35 1.22
C VAL A 46 7.10 2.23 0.07
N LEU A 47 6.18 3.00 -0.53
CA LEU A 47 6.51 3.82 -1.70
C LEU A 47 7.48 4.96 -1.34
N GLY A 48 7.32 5.58 -0.17
CA GLY A 48 8.23 6.60 0.34
C GLY A 48 9.66 6.09 0.56
N ASN A 49 9.82 4.84 0.97
CA ASN A 49 11.14 4.19 1.07
C ASN A 49 11.85 4.10 -0.29
N PHE A 50 11.11 3.86 -1.37
CA PHE A 50 11.66 3.85 -2.73
C PHE A 50 11.88 5.24 -3.30
N TYR A 51 10.99 6.19 -3.00
CA TYR A 51 10.97 7.52 -3.58
C TYR A 51 12.34 8.23 -3.52
N ASN A 52 13.05 8.15 -2.39
CA ASN A 52 14.36 8.80 -2.24
C ASN A 52 15.47 8.19 -3.10
N ARG A 53 15.34 6.93 -3.52
CA ARG A 53 16.33 6.18 -4.31
C ARG A 53 15.93 6.03 -5.78
N ALA A 54 14.67 6.31 -6.10
CA ALA A 54 14.09 6.16 -7.42
C ALA A 54 14.61 7.20 -8.43
N GLY A 55 14.77 6.75 -9.69
CA GLY A 55 14.96 7.64 -10.84
C GLY A 55 13.72 8.47 -11.15
N SER A 56 13.85 9.49 -12.00
CA SER A 56 12.77 10.46 -12.30
C SER A 56 11.48 9.80 -12.79
N ARG A 57 11.57 8.80 -13.66
CA ARG A 57 10.41 8.05 -14.16
C ARG A 57 9.65 7.37 -13.02
N HIS A 58 10.35 6.64 -12.16
CA HIS A 58 9.72 5.88 -11.10
C HIS A 58 9.16 6.78 -9.99
N LYS A 59 9.79 7.93 -9.74
CA LYS A 59 9.19 8.99 -8.90
C LYS A 59 7.85 9.47 -9.44
N ALA A 60 7.76 9.70 -10.75
CA ALA A 60 6.51 10.13 -11.39
C ALA A 60 5.40 9.06 -11.24
N GLU A 61 5.72 7.77 -11.33
CA GLU A 61 4.77 6.68 -11.09
C GLU A 61 4.25 6.68 -9.64
N ILE A 62 5.13 6.92 -8.66
CA ILE A 62 4.75 7.07 -7.25
C ILE A 62 3.88 8.32 -7.02
N ASP A 63 4.24 9.46 -7.62
CA ASP A 63 3.48 10.71 -7.52
C ASP A 63 2.07 10.57 -8.13
N GLU A 64 1.96 9.92 -9.28
CA GLU A 64 0.69 9.64 -9.95
C GLU A 64 -0.20 8.74 -9.09
N PHE A 65 0.37 7.72 -8.45
CA PHE A 65 -0.35 6.85 -7.51
C PHE A 65 -0.97 7.65 -6.36
N PHE A 66 -0.22 8.56 -5.73
CA PHE A 66 -0.76 9.39 -4.65
C PHE A 66 -1.79 10.41 -5.16
N HIS A 67 -1.55 11.01 -6.33
CA HIS A 67 -2.48 11.97 -6.91
C HIS A 67 -3.84 11.33 -7.21
N LYS A 68 -3.85 10.19 -7.90
CA LYS A 68 -5.04 9.42 -8.28
C LYS A 68 -5.90 9.03 -7.07
N ASN A 69 -5.25 8.73 -5.95
CA ASN A 69 -5.93 8.21 -4.76
C ASN A 69 -6.18 9.25 -3.66
N SER A 70 -5.76 10.50 -3.85
CA SER A 70 -5.77 11.56 -2.84
C SER A 70 -7.09 11.73 -2.06
N LEU A 71 -8.24 11.57 -2.72
CA LEU A 71 -9.57 11.74 -2.13
C LEU A 71 -10.02 10.56 -1.23
N ILE A 72 -9.33 9.43 -1.30
CA ILE A 72 -9.70 8.21 -0.58
C ILE A 72 -8.59 7.71 0.35
N MET A 73 -7.46 8.43 0.46
CA MET A 73 -6.31 7.99 1.25
C MET A 73 -6.58 7.85 2.74
N ASN A 74 -7.58 8.55 3.28
CA ASN A 74 -7.94 8.50 4.70
C ASN A 74 -9.03 7.46 5.01
N LYS A 75 -9.48 6.70 4.00
CA LYS A 75 -10.58 5.72 4.12
C LYS A 75 -10.06 4.32 4.41
N SER A 76 -10.85 3.55 5.15
CA SER A 76 -10.65 2.11 5.33
C SER A 76 -10.92 1.34 4.02
N ILE A 77 -10.44 0.10 3.95
CA ILE A 77 -10.69 -0.79 2.80
C ILE A 77 -12.20 -0.97 2.55
N SER A 78 -12.99 -1.10 3.62
CA SER A 78 -14.45 -1.21 3.55
C SER A 78 -15.11 0.00 2.90
N GLU A 79 -14.63 1.22 3.20
CA GLU A 79 -15.16 2.47 2.65
C GLU A 79 -14.70 2.74 1.21
N ILE A 80 -13.56 2.18 0.81
CA ILE A 80 -13.03 2.27 -0.56
C ILE A 80 -13.86 1.38 -1.52
N GLY A 81 -14.24 0.19 -1.04
CA GLY A 81 -15.00 -0.81 -1.80
C GLY A 81 -14.11 -1.75 -2.62
N GLU A 82 -14.67 -2.92 -2.96
CA GLU A 82 -13.96 -4.06 -3.56
C GLU A 82 -13.25 -3.72 -4.87
N GLU A 83 -13.99 -3.22 -5.86
CA GLU A 83 -13.47 -2.90 -7.19
C GLU A 83 -12.34 -1.86 -7.16
N ASN A 84 -12.50 -0.80 -6.36
CA ASN A 84 -11.48 0.22 -6.21
C ASN A 84 -10.23 -0.34 -5.52
N MET A 85 -10.41 -1.16 -4.48
CA MET A 85 -9.30 -1.74 -3.74
C MET A 85 -8.49 -2.72 -4.60
N GLU A 86 -9.14 -3.50 -5.47
CA GLU A 86 -8.46 -4.37 -6.45
C GLU A 86 -7.53 -3.58 -7.34
N ASN A 87 -8.03 -2.49 -7.94
CA ASN A 87 -7.25 -1.62 -8.80
C ASN A 87 -6.08 -0.96 -8.05
N ILE A 88 -6.32 -0.46 -6.83
CA ILE A 88 -5.29 0.16 -6.00
C ILE A 88 -4.18 -0.83 -5.66
N ILE A 89 -4.52 -2.05 -5.23
CA ILE A 89 -3.51 -3.07 -4.91
C ILE A 89 -2.71 -3.46 -6.14
N GLN A 90 -3.36 -3.57 -7.30
CA GLN A 90 -2.66 -3.89 -8.54
C GLN A 90 -1.67 -2.79 -8.93
N ASP A 91 -2.10 -1.53 -8.90
CA ASP A 91 -1.23 -0.37 -9.17
C ASP A 91 -0.04 -0.34 -8.19
N PHE A 92 -0.32 -0.52 -6.90
CA PHE A 92 0.70 -0.57 -5.85
C PHE A 92 1.74 -1.68 -6.12
N LYS A 93 1.30 -2.90 -6.40
CA LYS A 93 2.20 -4.04 -6.70
C LYS A 93 3.03 -3.79 -7.96
N ASN A 94 2.44 -3.20 -8.99
CA ASN A 94 3.14 -2.87 -10.23
C ASN A 94 4.30 -1.90 -9.95
N ILE A 95 4.05 -0.82 -9.19
CA ILE A 95 5.08 0.14 -8.78
C ILE A 95 6.18 -0.58 -7.99
N VAL A 96 5.81 -1.35 -6.95
CA VAL A 96 6.79 -2.08 -6.12
C VAL A 96 7.63 -3.06 -6.94
N SER A 97 7.06 -3.73 -7.95
CA SER A 97 7.76 -4.70 -8.78
C SER A 97 8.77 -4.10 -9.78
N THR A 98 8.72 -2.78 -9.97
CA THR A 98 9.57 -2.05 -10.95
C THR A 98 10.87 -1.52 -10.30
N VAL A 99 11.02 -1.71 -8.97
CA VAL A 99 12.20 -1.34 -8.17
C VAL A 99 13.19 -2.48 -8.09
#